data_AF-Q951Q5-F1
#
_entry.id   AF-Q951Q5-F1
#
_cell.length_a   1.000
_cell.length_b   1.000
_cell.length_c   1.000
_cell.angle_alpha   90.00
_cell.angle_beta   90.00
_cell.angle_gamma   90.00
#
_symmetry.space_group_name_H-M   'P 1'
#
loop_
_entity.id
_entity.type
_entity.pdbx_description
1 polymer ?
#
loop_
_entity_poly.entity_id
_entity_poly.type
_entity_poly.pdbx_seq_one_letter_code
_entity_poly.pdbx_strand_id
1 'polypeptide(L)' 'FDNPGNPFSVRFFLIGILFLIFDLEISFLFPWSVTYMSLPLFGYWVVMLFLFILTLGLVYEWIEGGLEWEN' A
#
# COMPACT_ATOMS: atom_id res chain seq x y z
N PHE A 1 -20.27 -7.16 32.86
CA PHE A 1 -20.03 -5.73 32.56
C PHE A 1 -19.11 -5.70 31.36
N ASP A 2 -19.66 -5.47 30.17
CA ASP A 2 -18.85 -5.23 28.98
C ASP A 2 -18.09 -3.93 29.20
N ASN A 3 -16.77 -4.02 29.28
CA ASN A 3 -15.90 -2.87 29.50
C ASN A 3 -15.84 -2.06 28.19
N PRO A 4 -16.43 -0.85 28.06
CA PRO A 4 -16.56 -0.14 26.79
C PRO A 4 -15.26 0.56 26.32
N GLY A 5 -14.10 0.04 26.69
CA GLY A 5 -12.82 0.75 26.59
C GLY A 5 -11.65 -0.10 26.10
N ASN A 6 -11.89 -1.22 25.41
CA ASN A 6 -10.79 -1.88 24.72
C ASN A 6 -10.35 -0.94 23.57
N PRO A 7 -9.12 -0.41 23.55
CA PRO A 7 -8.68 0.44 22.46
C PRO A 7 -8.91 -0.33 21.15
N PHE A 8 -9.70 0.27 20.25
CA PHE A 8 -9.84 -0.23 18.89
C PHE A 8 -8.45 -0.58 18.38
N SER A 9 -8.25 -1.83 17.96
CA SER A 9 -6.91 -2.29 17.59
C SER A 9 -6.43 -1.42 16.43
N VAL A 10 -5.32 -0.71 16.64
CA VAL A 10 -4.66 0.16 15.65
C VAL A 10 -4.46 -0.58 14.32
N ARG A 11 -4.37 -1.91 14.39
CA ARG A 11 -4.39 -2.87 13.29
C ARG A 11 -5.51 -2.63 12.26
N PHE A 12 -6.75 -2.38 12.67
CA PHE A 12 -7.85 -2.11 11.73
C PHE A 12 -7.66 -0.79 10.97
N PHE A 13 -7.05 0.21 11.63
CA PHE A 13 -6.73 1.48 11.00
C PHE A 13 -5.57 1.34 10.01
N LEU A 14 -4.52 0.57 10.36
CA LEU A 14 -3.41 0.25 9.46
C LEU A 14 -3.88 -0.49 8.21
N ILE A 15 -4.73 -1.52 8.36
CA ILE A 15 -5.35 -2.22 7.22
C ILE A 15 -6.15 -1.27 6.32
N GLY A 16 -6.87 -0.31 6.91
CA GLY A 16 -7.61 0.71 6.16
C GLY A 16 -6.72 1.67 5.39
N ILE A 17 -5.62 2.13 5.99
CA ILE A 17 -4.62 2.96 5.31
C ILE A 17 -3.93 2.17 4.19
N LEU A 18 -3.57 0.91 4.45
CA LEU A 18 -2.92 0.05 3.47
C LEU A 18 -3.82 -0.17 2.24
N PHE A 19 -5.10 -0.43 2.46
CA PHE A 19 -6.08 -0.55 1.38
C PHE A 19 -6.19 0.75 0.58
N LEU A 20 -6.22 1.91 1.25
CA LEU A 20 -6.27 3.22 0.59
C LEU A 20 -5.01 3.49 -0.25
N ILE A 21 -3.82 3.18 0.26
CA ILE A 21 -2.56 3.36 -0.46
C ILE A 21 -2.50 2.43 -1.69
N PHE A 22 -2.90 1.18 -1.54
CA PHE A 22 -2.91 0.21 -2.63
C PHE A 22 -3.91 0.59 -3.74
N ASP A 23 -5.10 1.08 -3.37
CA ASP A 23 -6.10 1.58 -4.35
C ASP A 23 -5.57 2.79 -5.14
N LEU A 24 -4.83 3.68 -4.45
CA LEU A 24 -4.18 4.83 -5.05
C LEU A 24 -3.02 4.42 -5.98
N GLU A 25 -2.24 3.40 -5.62
CA GLU A 25 -1.19 2.83 -6.47
C GLU A 25 -1.76 2.31 -7.80
N ILE A 26 -2.86 1.56 -7.76
CA ILE A 26 -3.54 1.06 -8.96
C ILE A 26 -4.11 2.21 -9.79
N SER A 27 -4.68 3.22 -9.13
CA SER A 27 -5.19 4.42 -9.81
C SER A 27 -4.10 5.19 -10.57
N PHE A 28 -2.86 5.19 -10.09
CA PHE A 28 -1.71 5.77 -10.82
C PHE A 28 -1.17 4.84 -11.91
N LEU A 29 -1.21 3.53 -11.70
CA LEU A 29 -0.79 2.54 -12.71
C LEU A 29 -1.72 2.49 -13.93
N PHE A 30 -3.02 2.71 -13.74
CA PHE A 30 -4.01 2.63 -14.81
C PHE A 30 -3.72 3.57 -15.99
N PRO A 31 -3.56 4.89 -15.82
CA PRO A 31 -3.25 5.81 -16.92
C PRO A 31 -1.89 5.52 -17.56
N TRP A 32 -0.89 5.06 -16.79
CA TRP A 32 0.40 4.64 -17.33
C TRP A 32 0.26 3.40 -18.22
N SER A 33 -0.51 2.41 -17.78
CA SER A 33 -0.80 1.20 -18.57
C SER A 33 -1.51 1.54 -19.89
N VAL A 34 -2.48 2.46 -19.84
CA VAL A 34 -3.21 2.92 -21.04
C VAL A 34 -2.31 3.68 -22.01
N THR A 35 -1.31 4.42 -21.52
CA THR A 35 -0.40 5.23 -22.35
C THR A 35 0.92 4.52 -22.66
N TYR A 36 1.09 3.26 -22.24
CA TYR A 36 2.35 2.52 -22.34
C TYR A 36 2.94 2.47 -23.75
N MET A 37 2.10 2.40 -24.79
CA MET A 37 2.53 2.40 -26.18
C MET A 37 3.18 3.70 -26.67
N SER A 38 2.92 4.84 -26.03
CA SER A 38 3.44 6.16 -26.43
C SER A 38 4.48 6.72 -25.46
N LEU A 39 4.78 6.00 -24.38
CA LEU A 39 5.73 6.45 -23.35
C LEU A 39 7.18 6.21 -23.80
N PRO A 40 8.07 7.21 -23.66
CA PRO A 40 9.51 7.01 -23.84
C PRO A 40 10.06 6.04 -22.79
N LEU A 41 11.17 5.35 -23.11
CA LEU A 41 11.84 4.40 -22.21
C LEU A 41 12.11 4.94 -20.79
N PHE A 42 12.26 6.26 -20.67
CA PHE A 42 12.40 6.95 -19.39
C PHE A 42 11.15 6.80 -18.51
N GLY A 43 9.95 6.92 -19.07
CA GLY A 43 8.68 6.77 -18.35
C GLY A 43 8.44 5.35 -17.84
N TYR A 44 9.04 4.35 -18.47
CA TYR A 44 9.04 2.97 -17.96
C TYR A 44 9.82 2.86 -16.65
N TRP A 45 11.05 3.40 -16.61
CA TRP A 45 11.90 3.34 -15.41
C TRP A 45 11.33 4.13 -14.23
N VAL A 46 10.68 5.26 -14.49
CA VAL A 46 10.02 6.05 -13.45
C VAL A 46 8.92 5.25 -12.76
N VAL A 47 8.09 4.52 -13.51
CA VAL A 47 7.04 3.69 -12.92
C VAL A 47 7.59 2.46 -12.21
N MET A 48 8.63 1.82 -12.76
CA MET A 48 9.32 0.74 -12.05
C MET A 48 9.89 1.18 -10.70
N LEU A 49 10.48 2.39 -10.64
CA LEU A 49 10.97 2.96 -9.38
C LEU A 49 9.84 3.28 -8.41
N PHE A 50 8.73 3.83 -8.90
CA PHE A 50 7.54 4.11 -8.09
C PHE A 50 6.99 2.84 -7.42
N LEU A 51 6.82 1.76 -8.19
CA LEU A 51 6.38 0.47 -7.64
C LEU A 51 7.36 -0.11 -6.64
N PHE A 52 8.67 0.03 -6.89
CA PHE A 52 9.70 -0.45 -5.97
C PHE A 52 9.63 0.25 -4.61
N ILE A 53 9.45 1.57 -4.59
CA ILE A 53 9.34 2.34 -3.36
C ILE A 53 8.08 1.96 -2.58
N LEU A 54 6.94 1.80 -3.26
CA LEU A 54 5.68 1.40 -2.62
C LEU A 54 5.74 -0.02 -2.06
N THR A 55 6.30 -0.95 -2.82
CA THR A 55 6.50 -2.33 -2.37
C THR A 55 7.40 -2.38 -1.13
N LEU A 56 8.47 -1.56 -1.08
CA LEU A 56 9.31 -1.45 0.12
C LEU A 56 8.55 -0.88 1.32
N GLY A 57 7.69 0.12 1.12
CA GLY A 57 6.82 0.65 2.18
C GLY A 57 5.87 -0.41 2.74
N LEU A 58 5.25 -1.19 1.85
CA LEU A 58 4.37 -2.31 2.20
C LEU A 58 5.12 -3.41 2.98
N VAL A 59 6.32 -3.78 2.52
CA VAL A 59 7.16 -4.79 3.20
C VAL A 59 7.60 -4.30 4.58
N TYR A 60 7.94 -3.02 4.71
CA TYR A 60 8.27 -2.42 6.00
C TYR A 60 7.09 -2.53 6.99
N GLU A 61 5.89 -2.13 6.57
CA GLU A 61 4.68 -2.22 7.40
C GLU A 61 4.30 -3.66 7.76
N TRP A 62 4.56 -4.61 6.87
CA TRP A 62 4.38 -6.04 7.16
C TRP A 62 5.35 -6.51 8.27
N ILE A 63 6.63 -6.16 8.17
CA ILE A 63 7.66 -6.59 9.14
C ILE A 63 7.48 -5.93 10.52
N GLU A 64 6.96 -4.71 10.60
CA GLU A 64 6.70 -4.01 11.87
C GLU A 64 5.57 -4.66 12.71
N GLY A 65 4.97 -5.76 12.24
CA GLY A 65 4.02 -6.55 13.02
C GLY A 65 2.61 -5.94 13.09
N GLY A 66 2.26 -5.00 12.21
CA GLY A 66 0.89 -4.47 12.09
C GLY A 66 -0.17 -5.54 11.80
N LEU A 67 0.27 -6.71 11.33
CA LEU A 67 -0.54 -7.85 10.89
C LEU A 67 -0.32 -9.15 11.70
N GLU A 68 0.48 -9.15 12.77
CA GLU A 68 0.74 -10.37 13.54
C GLU A 68 -0.47 -10.74 14.44
N TRP A 69 -0.99 -11.94 14.21
CA TRP A 69 -1.95 -12.60 15.09
C TRP A 69 -1.18 -13.14 16.30
N GLU A 70 -1.41 -12.54 17.46
CA GLU A 70 -0.94 -13.11 18.71
C GLU A 70 -1.79 -14.36 18.98
N ASN A 71 -1.14 -15.53 19.11
CA ASN A 71 -1.77 -16.72 19.66
C ASN A 71 -1.89 -16.60 21.18
#